data_AF-A0A832T1D1-F1
#
_entry.id   AF-A0A832T1D1-F1
#
_cell.length_a   1.000
_cell.length_b   1.000
_cell.length_c   1.000
_cell.angle_alpha   90.00
_cell.angle_beta   90.00
_cell.angle_gamma   90.00
#
_symmetry.space_group_name_H-M   'P 1'
#
loop_
_entity.id
_entity.type
_entity.pdbx_description
1 polymer ?
#
loop_
_entity_poly.entity_id
_entity_poly.type
_entity_poly.pdbx_seq_one_letter_code
_entity_poly.pdbx_strand_id
1 'polypeptide(L)'
;ALLSIINERIYHNGDKIEKVPLISLFGASNELPEENELLAFYDRFLFRKVVRGIRSCENLVKLIKLDEEYKPKTTISIKELRKMQEKANEVDIENIIGYLVDIKKKLSQNHIYISDRRFKKSVKAIKCFAYLNGRREAEIEDLEILRHIFWDDIDDILIVSKVIFDITNKYAEQVLDKAEIIKNLKNELKYIDIKKIGECKKDYNKLIEILCKMAYIRLELKKIRNEAIINKRKTDFIDEVIKETDEFNNYIEGILNEL
;
A
#
# COMPACT_ATOMS: atom_id res chain seq x y z
N ALA A 1 2.13 20.07 22.61
CA ALA A 1 2.15 18.82 23.39
C ALA A 1 2.47 17.57 22.53
N LEU A 2 1.70 17.29 21.46
CA LEU A 2 1.86 16.05 20.68
C LEU A 2 3.23 15.90 19.99
N LEU A 3 3.79 17.02 19.50
CA LEU A 3 5.12 17.05 18.87
C LEU A 3 6.23 16.54 19.82
N SER A 4 6.19 17.00 21.08
CA SER A 4 7.15 16.63 22.14
C SER A 4 7.04 15.14 22.47
N ILE A 5 5.82 14.59 22.48
CA ILE A 5 5.59 13.15 22.69
C ILE A 5 6.18 12.33 21.54
N ILE A 6 6.03 12.79 20.29
CA ILE A 6 6.52 12.07 19.11
C ILE A 6 8.06 12.09 19.02
N ASN A 7 8.66 13.27 19.21
CA ASN A 7 10.08 13.49 19.00
C ASN A 7 10.90 13.09 20.23
N GLU A 8 10.54 13.63 21.38
CA GLU A 8 11.33 13.56 22.62
C GLU A 8 10.81 12.48 23.56
N ARG A 9 9.63 11.92 23.29
CA ARG A 9 8.95 10.95 24.17
C ARG A 9 8.73 11.53 25.57
N ILE A 10 8.44 12.84 25.64
CA ILE A 10 8.13 13.54 26.88
C ILE A 10 6.78 14.24 26.82
N TYR A 11 6.17 14.42 27.97
CA TYR A 11 4.98 15.21 28.19
C TYR A 11 5.23 16.21 29.32
N HIS A 12 4.86 17.48 29.08
CA HIS A 12 4.95 18.53 30.08
C HIS A 12 3.63 18.57 30.86
N ASN A 13 3.68 18.13 32.12
CA ASN A 13 2.57 18.13 33.06
C ASN A 13 2.76 19.28 34.07
N GLY A 14 2.41 20.50 33.66
CA GLY A 14 2.78 21.72 34.36
C GLY A 14 4.31 21.87 34.41
N ASP A 15 4.87 21.97 35.61
CA ASP A 15 6.33 22.09 35.82
C ASP A 15 7.07 20.74 35.76
N LYS A 16 6.36 19.61 35.67
CA LYS A 16 6.96 18.27 35.62
C LYS A 16 7.09 17.77 34.18
N ILE A 17 8.26 17.21 33.85
CA ILE A 17 8.50 16.53 32.58
C ILE A 17 8.40 15.03 32.82
N GLU A 18 7.42 14.38 32.18
CA GLU A 18 7.17 12.95 32.30
C GLU A 18 7.55 12.21 31.01
N LYS A 19 8.22 11.06 31.14
CA LYS A 19 8.59 10.23 30.00
C LYS A 19 7.42 9.36 29.56
N VAL A 20 7.04 9.47 28.30
CA VAL A 20 5.94 8.71 27.72
C VAL A 20 6.47 7.38 27.14
N PRO A 21 6.02 6.21 27.61
CA PRO A 21 6.43 4.91 27.09
C PRO A 21 5.71 4.58 25.77
N LEU A 22 5.69 5.53 24.84
CA LEU A 22 4.98 5.40 23.57
C LEU A 22 5.59 4.25 22.75
N ILE A 23 4.78 3.23 22.46
CA ILE A 23 5.18 2.09 21.62
C ILE A 23 4.95 2.45 20.14
N SER A 24 3.72 2.79 19.79
CA SER A 24 3.29 3.16 18.43
C SER A 24 2.31 4.32 18.51
N LEU A 25 2.30 5.13 17.45
CA LEU A 25 1.30 6.19 17.24
C LEU A 25 0.60 5.92 15.91
N PHE A 26 -0.73 5.97 15.93
CA PHE A 26 -1.56 5.90 14.74
C PHE A 26 -2.31 7.23 14.63
N GLY A 27 -2.33 7.79 13.42
CA GLY A 27 -3.13 8.94 13.05
C GLY A 27 -4.05 8.55 11.90
N ALA A 28 -5.26 9.07 11.91
CA ALA A 28 -6.20 8.94 10.81
C ALA A 28 -6.73 10.33 10.46
N SER A 29 -6.83 10.60 9.17
CA SER A 29 -7.40 11.83 8.62
C SER A 29 -8.17 11.49 7.36
N ASN A 30 -9.24 12.24 7.09
CA ASN A 30 -9.98 12.14 5.83
C ASN A 30 -9.34 13.00 4.73
N GLU A 31 -8.48 13.96 5.11
CA GLU A 31 -7.86 14.93 4.21
C GLU A 31 -6.34 14.95 4.41
N LEU A 32 -5.62 15.31 3.34
CA LEU A 32 -4.19 15.58 3.44
C LEU A 32 -3.97 16.99 4.00
N PRO A 33 -2.91 17.20 4.80
CA PRO A 33 -2.67 18.49 5.42
C PRO A 33 -2.21 19.54 4.40
N GLU A 34 -2.91 20.67 4.34
CA GLU A 34 -2.55 21.81 3.48
C GLU A 34 -1.68 22.86 4.22
N GLU A 35 -1.80 22.93 5.54
CA GLU A 35 -1.08 23.91 6.36
C GLU A 35 0.38 23.48 6.62
N ASN A 36 1.31 24.44 6.52
CA ASN A 36 2.75 24.19 6.73
C ASN A 36 3.08 23.55 8.09
N GLU A 37 2.38 23.91 9.15
CA GLU A 37 2.57 23.32 10.48
C GLU A 37 2.18 21.83 10.51
N LEU A 38 1.09 21.49 9.81
CA LEU A 38 0.60 20.13 9.68
C LEU A 38 1.48 19.30 8.75
N LEU A 39 2.13 19.89 7.74
CA LEU A 39 3.11 19.19 6.90
C LEU A 39 4.32 18.72 7.71
N ALA A 40 4.85 19.57 8.59
CA ALA A 40 5.95 19.18 9.48
C ALA A 40 5.53 18.04 10.43
N PHE A 41 4.29 18.08 10.91
CA PHE A 41 3.69 17.00 11.70
C PHE A 41 3.52 15.71 10.89
N TYR A 42 3.05 15.82 9.65
CA TYR A 42 2.81 14.72 8.72
C TYR A 42 4.09 13.99 8.31
N ASP A 43 5.22 14.67 8.14
CA ASP A 43 6.52 14.03 7.88
C ASP A 43 6.97 13.11 9.06
N ARG A 44 6.35 13.24 10.24
CA ARG A 44 6.70 12.39 11.41
C ARG A 44 6.02 11.03 11.38
N PHE A 45 4.98 10.86 10.56
CA PHE A 45 4.38 9.56 10.30
C PHE A 45 5.20 8.85 9.24
N LEU A 46 5.89 7.78 9.65
CA LEU A 46 6.75 7.02 8.74
C LEU A 46 5.92 6.24 7.72
N PHE A 47 4.86 5.59 8.18
CA PHE A 47 3.98 4.79 7.33
C PHE A 47 2.73 5.57 6.99
N ARG A 48 2.35 5.50 5.72
CA ARG A 48 1.15 6.11 5.17
C ARG A 48 0.43 5.10 4.29
N LYS A 49 -0.89 5.00 4.51
CA LYS A 49 -1.76 4.09 3.77
C LYS A 49 -3.09 4.77 3.52
N VAL A 50 -3.46 4.85 2.24
CA VAL A 50 -4.83 5.22 1.86
C VAL A 50 -5.73 4.02 2.12
N VAL A 51 -6.68 4.18 3.03
CA VAL A 51 -7.69 3.17 3.35
C VAL A 51 -8.97 3.54 2.63
N ARG A 52 -9.56 2.59 1.89
CA ARG A 52 -10.84 2.76 1.21
C ARG A 52 -11.89 1.90 1.89
N GLY A 53 -13.15 2.31 1.77
CA GLY A 53 -14.29 1.51 2.22
C GLY A 53 -14.31 0.12 1.58
N ILE A 54 -14.88 -0.84 2.31
CA ILE A 54 -15.03 -2.23 1.85
C ILE A 54 -15.90 -2.25 0.59
N ARG A 55 -15.39 -2.83 -0.51
CA ARG A 55 -16.12 -2.94 -1.79
C ARG A 55 -16.71 -4.32 -2.03
N SER A 56 -16.06 -5.37 -1.55
CA SER A 56 -16.50 -6.75 -1.76
C SER A 56 -17.74 -7.07 -0.91
N CYS A 57 -18.81 -7.53 -1.55
CA CYS A 57 -20.03 -7.98 -0.87
C CYS A 57 -19.75 -9.05 0.18
N GLU A 58 -18.82 -9.97 -0.10
CA GLU A 58 -18.41 -11.01 0.85
C GLU A 58 -17.86 -10.41 2.14
N ASN A 59 -17.00 -9.38 2.02
CA ASN A 59 -16.43 -8.70 3.18
C ASN A 59 -17.47 -7.83 3.92
N LEU A 60 -18.47 -7.28 3.22
CA LEU A 60 -19.59 -6.59 3.87
C LEU A 60 -20.44 -7.57 4.69
N VAL A 61 -20.71 -8.77 4.17
CA VAL A 61 -21.40 -9.83 4.92
C VAL A 61 -20.59 -10.23 6.16
N LYS A 62 -19.26 -10.33 6.04
CA LYS A 62 -18.38 -10.60 7.19
C LYS A 62 -18.40 -9.47 8.22
N LEU A 63 -18.45 -8.20 7.77
CA LEU A 63 -18.56 -7.05 8.66
C LEU A 63 -19.87 -7.08 9.46
N ILE A 64 -20.99 -7.40 8.82
CA ILE A 64 -22.30 -7.51 9.49
C ILE A 64 -22.31 -8.65 10.52
N LYS A 65 -21.61 -9.75 10.23
CA LYS A 65 -21.50 -10.93 11.10
C LYS A 65 -20.38 -10.82 12.14
N LEU A 66 -19.70 -9.68 12.24
CA LEU A 66 -18.53 -9.55 13.10
C LEU A 66 -19.00 -9.41 14.56
N ASP A 67 -18.50 -10.28 15.44
CA ASP A 67 -18.80 -10.20 16.87
C ASP A 67 -18.27 -8.88 17.45
N GLU A 68 -19.08 -8.19 18.26
CA GLU A 68 -18.66 -6.95 18.93
C GLU A 68 -17.57 -7.20 19.98
N GLU A 69 -17.55 -8.39 20.59
CA GLU A 69 -16.51 -8.79 21.54
C GLU A 69 -15.27 -9.33 20.84
N TYR A 70 -14.28 -8.48 20.61
CA TYR A 70 -12.98 -8.90 20.09
C TYR A 70 -12.15 -9.62 21.16
N LYS A 71 -11.84 -10.91 20.92
CA LYS A 71 -10.90 -11.69 21.74
C LYS A 71 -9.58 -11.92 20.98
N PRO A 72 -8.45 -11.34 21.43
CA PRO A 72 -7.18 -11.50 20.75
C PRO A 72 -6.73 -12.96 20.82
N LYS A 73 -6.47 -13.56 19.65
CA LYS A 73 -5.98 -14.95 19.54
C LYS A 73 -4.47 -15.06 19.77
N THR A 74 -3.74 -13.99 19.50
CA THR A 74 -2.27 -13.94 19.57
C THR A 74 -1.85 -12.65 20.27
N THR A 75 -1.02 -12.77 21.29
CA THR A 75 -0.52 -11.63 22.08
C THR A 75 0.99 -11.65 22.17
N ILE A 76 1.61 -10.48 22.24
CA ILE A 76 3.05 -10.30 22.46
C ILE A 76 3.22 -9.43 23.70
N SER A 77 4.05 -9.88 24.66
CA SER A 77 4.36 -9.08 25.84
C SER A 77 5.28 -7.91 25.49
N ILE A 78 5.25 -6.84 26.29
CA ILE A 78 6.14 -5.67 26.09
C ILE A 78 7.62 -6.07 26.13
N LYS A 79 7.97 -7.08 26.95
CA LYS A 79 9.34 -7.59 27.04
C LYS A 79 9.76 -8.30 25.74
N GLU A 80 8.90 -9.13 25.18
CA GLU A 80 9.13 -9.79 23.89
C GLU A 80 9.24 -8.78 22.77
N LEU A 81 8.36 -7.77 22.74
CA LEU A 81 8.38 -6.72 21.74
C LEU A 81 9.72 -5.96 21.74
N ARG A 82 10.25 -5.62 22.92
CA ARG A 82 11.58 -4.97 23.02
C ARG A 82 12.70 -5.85 22.48
N LYS A 83 12.71 -7.14 22.83
CA LYS A 83 13.67 -8.11 22.29
C LYS A 83 13.56 -8.24 20.77
N MET A 84 12.34 -8.22 20.21
CA MET A 84 12.13 -8.24 18.77
C MET A 84 12.67 -6.98 18.11
N GLN A 85 12.50 -5.80 18.73
CA GLN A 85 13.06 -4.54 18.22
C GLN A 85 14.59 -4.54 18.20
N GLU A 86 15.23 -5.10 19.23
CA GLU A 86 16.70 -5.27 19.29
C GLU A 86 17.18 -6.17 18.15
N LYS A 87 16.61 -7.37 18.02
CA LYS A 87 16.95 -8.32 16.95
C LYS A 87 16.69 -7.77 15.55
N ALA A 88 15.60 -7.02 15.37
CA ALA A 88 15.33 -6.37 14.10
C ALA A 88 16.44 -5.36 13.75
N ASN A 89 16.99 -4.61 14.70
CA ASN A 89 18.06 -3.66 14.41
C ASN A 89 19.37 -4.34 13.99
N GLU A 90 19.58 -5.59 14.38
CA GLU A 90 20.75 -6.42 14.04
C GLU A 90 20.69 -6.98 12.61
N VAL A 91 19.56 -6.90 11.91
CA VAL A 91 19.44 -7.36 10.53
C VAL A 91 20.45 -6.65 9.63
N ASP A 92 21.20 -7.43 8.84
CA ASP A 92 22.14 -6.93 7.86
C ASP A 92 21.41 -6.35 6.64
N ILE A 93 21.93 -5.26 6.10
CA ILE A 93 21.38 -4.54 4.95
C ILE A 93 22.44 -4.22 3.89
N GLU A 94 23.69 -4.65 4.06
CA GLU A 94 24.80 -4.22 3.21
C GLU A 94 24.52 -4.46 1.72
N ASN A 95 23.94 -5.62 1.41
CA ASN A 95 23.54 -6.04 0.07
C ASN A 95 22.48 -5.15 -0.60
N ILE A 96 21.70 -4.36 0.16
CA ILE A 96 20.64 -3.49 -0.37
C ILE A 96 20.96 -1.99 -0.37
N ILE A 97 22.09 -1.56 0.22
CA ILE A 97 22.43 -0.14 0.36
C ILE A 97 22.50 0.55 -1.01
N GLY A 98 23.11 -0.10 -2.01
CA GLY A 98 23.21 0.45 -3.37
C GLY A 98 21.84 0.71 -3.99
N TYR A 99 20.91 -0.24 -3.89
CA TYR A 99 19.54 -0.10 -4.37
C TYR A 99 18.77 0.99 -3.63
N LEU A 100 18.97 1.14 -2.32
CA LEU A 100 18.34 2.21 -1.54
C LEU A 100 18.76 3.61 -2.00
N VAL A 101 20.04 3.80 -2.28
CA VAL A 101 20.56 5.07 -2.80
C VAL A 101 20.04 5.33 -4.21
N ASP A 102 19.96 4.29 -5.06
CA ASP A 102 19.39 4.41 -6.40
C ASP A 102 17.90 4.80 -6.35
N ILE A 103 17.10 4.16 -5.48
CA ILE A 103 15.69 4.54 -5.25
C ILE A 103 15.59 6.02 -4.87
N LYS A 104 16.38 6.50 -3.90
CA LYS A 104 16.34 7.92 -3.48
C LYS A 104 16.66 8.86 -4.65
N LYS A 105 17.64 8.51 -5.49
CA LYS A 105 18.03 9.29 -6.68
C LYS A 105 16.92 9.30 -7.74
N LYS A 106 16.39 8.13 -8.11
CA LYS A 106 15.30 7.99 -9.08
C LYS A 106 14.06 8.75 -8.63
N LEU A 107 13.69 8.68 -7.36
CA LEU A 107 12.56 9.46 -6.82
C LEU A 107 12.82 10.96 -6.90
N SER A 108 14.03 11.42 -6.55
CA SER A 108 14.39 12.84 -6.69
C SER A 108 14.35 13.33 -8.14
N GLN A 109 14.69 12.49 -9.12
CA GLN A 109 14.56 12.80 -10.55
C GLN A 109 13.10 12.93 -10.99
N ASN A 110 12.19 12.21 -10.33
CA ASN A 110 10.74 12.33 -10.52
C ASN A 110 10.11 13.39 -9.61
N HIS A 111 10.90 14.36 -9.12
CA HIS A 111 10.45 15.45 -8.24
C HIS A 111 9.86 15.03 -6.88
N ILE A 112 10.10 13.80 -6.44
CA ILE A 112 9.67 13.30 -5.13
C ILE A 112 10.81 13.49 -4.12
N TYR A 113 10.61 14.39 -3.16
CA TYR A 113 11.60 14.70 -2.14
C TYR A 113 11.48 13.78 -0.91
N ILE A 114 12.57 13.10 -0.55
CA ILE A 114 12.66 12.27 0.65
C ILE A 114 13.65 12.90 1.64
N SER A 115 13.15 13.36 2.79
CA SER A 115 13.99 13.91 3.84
C SER A 115 14.99 12.88 4.39
N ASP A 116 16.17 13.33 4.83
CA ASP A 116 17.18 12.43 5.40
C ASP A 116 16.68 11.71 6.65
N ARG A 117 15.80 12.36 7.42
CA ARG A 117 15.11 11.75 8.56
C ARG A 117 14.25 10.56 8.11
N ARG A 118 13.41 10.75 7.09
CA ARG A 118 12.53 9.70 6.56
C ARG A 118 13.36 8.56 5.97
N PHE A 119 14.38 8.90 5.20
CA PHE A 119 15.33 7.93 4.64
C PHE A 119 16.04 7.10 5.71
N LYS A 120 16.54 7.73 6.78
CA LYS A 120 17.20 6.98 7.86
C LYS A 120 16.21 6.11 8.63
N LYS A 121 14.97 6.57 8.85
CA LYS A 121 13.94 5.78 9.51
C LYS A 121 13.41 4.63 8.64
N SER A 122 13.39 4.76 7.31
CA SER A 122 12.93 3.69 6.43
C SER A 122 13.85 2.47 6.48
N VAL A 123 15.16 2.66 6.72
CA VAL A 123 16.10 1.55 6.99
C VAL A 123 15.62 0.69 8.16
N LYS A 124 15.12 1.31 9.23
CA LYS A 124 14.56 0.56 10.38
C LYS A 124 13.31 -0.22 9.98
N ALA A 125 12.47 0.33 9.11
CA ALA A 125 11.29 -0.36 8.60
C ALA A 125 11.67 -1.58 7.77
N ILE A 126 12.67 -1.46 6.88
CA ILE A 126 13.19 -2.56 6.05
C ILE A 126 13.75 -3.68 6.92
N LYS A 127 14.61 -3.33 7.88
CA LYS A 127 15.16 -4.29 8.85
C LYS A 127 14.08 -5.03 9.61
N CYS A 128 13.05 -4.31 10.08
CA CYS A 128 11.89 -4.90 10.75
C CYS A 128 11.11 -5.84 9.82
N PHE A 129 10.90 -5.45 8.56
CA PHE A 129 10.19 -6.26 7.59
C PHE A 129 10.93 -7.57 7.26
N ALA A 130 12.25 -7.51 7.03
CA ALA A 130 13.09 -8.69 6.87
C ALA A 130 13.03 -9.62 8.09
N TYR A 131 13.15 -9.06 9.30
CA TYR A 131 13.08 -9.81 10.55
C TYR A 131 11.72 -10.50 10.76
N LEU A 132 10.62 -9.82 10.46
CA LEU A 132 9.26 -10.38 10.55
C LEU A 132 9.03 -11.52 9.52
N ASN A 133 9.76 -11.49 8.40
CA ASN A 133 9.83 -12.58 7.43
C ASN A 133 10.82 -13.69 7.85
N GLY A 134 11.38 -13.64 9.06
CA GLY A 134 12.28 -14.65 9.60
C GLY A 134 13.72 -14.58 9.08
N ARG A 135 14.10 -13.49 8.38
CA ARG A 135 15.43 -13.31 7.81
C ARG A 135 16.33 -12.46 8.70
N ARG A 136 17.64 -12.74 8.64
CA ARG A 136 18.72 -11.97 9.31
C ARG A 136 19.45 -11.02 8.36
N GLU A 137 19.21 -11.14 7.07
CA GLU A 137 19.72 -10.28 6.01
C GLU A 137 18.52 -9.77 5.21
N ALA A 138 18.46 -8.46 4.98
CA ALA A 138 17.45 -7.86 4.13
C ALA A 138 17.69 -8.25 2.67
N GLU A 139 16.62 -8.45 1.92
CA GLU A 139 16.69 -8.76 0.49
C GLU A 139 16.10 -7.61 -0.31
N ILE A 140 16.35 -7.59 -1.62
CA ILE A 140 15.84 -6.54 -2.51
C ILE A 140 14.32 -6.42 -2.38
N GLU A 141 13.63 -7.53 -2.17
CA GLU A 141 12.17 -7.60 -2.03
C GLU A 141 11.65 -6.92 -0.75
N ASP A 142 12.50 -6.68 0.26
CA ASP A 142 12.10 -5.91 1.44
C ASP A 142 11.95 -4.42 1.17
N LEU A 143 12.56 -3.93 0.09
CA LEU A 143 12.45 -2.54 -0.34
C LEU A 143 11.02 -2.20 -0.76
N GLU A 144 10.17 -3.19 -1.03
CA GLU A 144 8.75 -2.98 -1.34
C GLU A 144 7.99 -2.24 -0.23
N ILE A 145 8.45 -2.32 1.02
CA ILE A 145 7.86 -1.60 2.15
C ILE A 145 7.91 -0.07 1.96
N LEU A 146 8.86 0.41 1.17
CA LEU A 146 9.06 1.84 0.88
C LEU A 146 7.88 2.44 0.12
N ARG A 147 7.05 1.63 -0.56
CA ARG A 147 5.80 2.06 -1.21
C ARG A 147 4.78 2.63 -0.23
N HIS A 148 4.97 2.39 1.07
CA HIS A 148 4.12 2.91 2.14
C HIS A 148 4.82 4.01 2.95
N ILE A 149 6.00 4.46 2.53
CA ILE A 149 6.84 5.42 3.26
C ILE A 149 7.21 6.63 2.40
N PHE A 150 7.52 6.43 1.12
CA PHE A 150 8.16 7.45 0.28
C PHE A 150 7.22 8.34 -0.53
N TRP A 151 5.91 8.24 -0.35
CA TRP A 151 4.94 9.15 -0.97
C TRP A 151 4.43 10.18 0.05
N ASP A 152 4.23 11.43 -0.37
CA ASP A 152 3.58 12.46 0.43
C ASP A 152 2.14 12.68 -0.04
N ASP A 153 1.93 12.71 -1.35
CA ASP A 153 0.63 12.87 -2.00
C ASP A 153 0.11 11.58 -2.66
N ILE A 154 -1.19 11.54 -2.93
CA ILE A 154 -1.84 10.36 -3.55
C ILE A 154 -1.28 10.09 -4.95
N ASP A 155 -0.91 11.12 -5.69
CA ASP A 155 -0.37 11.01 -7.04
C ASP A 155 1.06 10.43 -7.04
N ASP A 156 1.85 10.69 -5.99
CA ASP A 156 3.18 10.10 -5.81
C ASP A 156 3.13 8.58 -5.69
N ILE A 157 2.05 8.01 -5.15
CA ILE A 157 1.94 6.57 -4.87
C ILE A 157 2.27 5.74 -6.11
N LEU A 158 1.80 6.16 -7.28
CA LEU A 158 2.02 5.44 -8.54
C LEU A 158 3.50 5.49 -8.94
N ILE A 159 4.09 6.69 -8.94
CA ILE A 159 5.49 6.92 -9.31
C ILE A 159 6.42 6.17 -8.34
N VAL A 160 6.17 6.31 -7.03
CA VAL A 160 6.92 5.61 -5.98
C VAL A 160 6.85 4.11 -6.17
N SER A 161 5.66 3.57 -6.43
CA SER A 161 5.48 2.13 -6.64
C SER A 161 6.20 1.64 -7.89
N LYS A 162 6.17 2.41 -8.98
CA LYS A 162 6.88 2.07 -10.23
C LYS A 162 8.39 2.04 -10.04
N VAL A 163 8.97 3.09 -9.45
CA VAL A 163 10.42 3.16 -9.16
C VAL A 163 10.88 2.02 -8.27
N ILE A 164 10.09 1.65 -7.27
CA ILE A 164 10.43 0.54 -6.36
C ILE A 164 10.33 -0.79 -7.10
N PHE A 165 9.24 -1.05 -7.83
CA PHE A 165 9.04 -2.33 -8.51
C PHE A 165 10.01 -2.57 -9.68
N ASP A 166 10.45 -1.53 -10.39
CA ASP A 166 11.53 -1.61 -11.39
C ASP A 166 12.80 -2.28 -10.79
N ILE A 167 13.06 -2.04 -9.50
CA ILE A 167 14.22 -2.58 -8.79
C ILE A 167 13.89 -3.93 -8.12
N THR A 168 12.73 -4.07 -7.49
CA THR A 168 12.41 -5.26 -6.67
C THR A 168 11.80 -6.41 -7.46
N ASN A 169 10.88 -6.11 -8.38
CA ASN A 169 10.05 -7.12 -9.03
C ASN A 169 9.47 -6.59 -10.35
N LYS A 170 10.16 -6.88 -11.45
CA LYS A 170 9.74 -6.52 -12.81
C LYS A 170 8.34 -7.05 -13.20
N TYR A 171 7.89 -8.16 -12.61
CA TYR A 171 6.53 -8.65 -12.85
C TYR A 171 5.49 -7.77 -12.15
N ALA A 172 5.77 -7.34 -10.92
CA ALA A 172 4.90 -6.41 -10.20
C ALA A 172 4.83 -5.04 -10.90
N GLU A 173 5.92 -4.58 -11.52
CA GLU A 173 5.93 -3.37 -12.36
C GLU A 173 4.96 -3.51 -13.55
N GLN A 174 5.03 -4.61 -14.31
CA GLN A 174 4.11 -4.87 -15.42
C GLN A 174 2.64 -4.95 -14.98
N VAL A 175 2.40 -5.50 -13.78
CA VAL A 175 1.06 -5.53 -13.18
C VAL A 175 0.59 -4.13 -12.82
N LEU A 176 1.48 -3.25 -12.36
CA LEU A 176 1.14 -1.87 -12.01
C LEU A 176 0.63 -1.09 -13.22
N ASP A 177 1.28 -1.22 -14.39
CA ASP A 177 0.81 -0.61 -15.63
C ASP A 177 -0.60 -1.12 -16.01
N LYS A 178 -0.86 -2.41 -15.82
CA LYS A 178 -2.20 -3.00 -16.07
C LYS A 178 -3.24 -2.53 -15.05
N ALA A 179 -2.86 -2.37 -13.78
CA ALA A 179 -3.73 -1.86 -12.73
C ALA A 179 -4.17 -0.41 -13.02
N GLU A 180 -3.29 0.39 -13.63
CA GLU A 180 -3.63 1.75 -14.09
C GLU A 180 -4.69 1.72 -15.21
N ILE A 181 -4.54 0.83 -16.19
CA ILE A 181 -5.56 0.65 -17.25
C ILE A 181 -6.90 0.24 -16.63
N ILE A 182 -6.90 -0.70 -15.68
CA ILE A 182 -8.11 -1.12 -14.96
C ILE A 182 -8.74 0.06 -14.22
N LYS A 183 -7.95 0.91 -13.55
CA LYS A 183 -8.43 2.11 -12.86
C LYS A 183 -9.09 3.09 -13.84
N ASN A 184 -8.53 3.27 -15.03
CA ASN A 184 -9.10 4.13 -16.07
C ASN A 184 -10.43 3.57 -16.60
N LEU A 185 -10.49 2.26 -16.87
CA LEU A 185 -11.74 1.58 -17.26
C LEU A 185 -12.82 1.68 -16.18
N LYS A 186 -12.45 1.55 -14.90
CA LYS A 186 -13.37 1.77 -13.75
C LYS A 186 -13.93 3.18 -13.72
N ASN A 187 -13.11 4.18 -14.05
CA ASN A 187 -13.57 5.57 -14.12
C ASN A 187 -14.49 5.79 -15.33
N GLU A 188 -14.17 5.22 -16.50
CA GLU A 188 -15.07 5.26 -17.67
C GLU A 188 -16.46 4.69 -17.34
N LEU A 189 -16.53 3.56 -16.63
CA LEU A 189 -17.80 2.94 -16.24
C LEU A 189 -18.68 3.86 -15.37
N LYS A 190 -18.10 4.71 -14.52
CA LYS A 190 -18.87 5.63 -13.67
C LYS A 190 -19.66 6.67 -14.46
N TYR A 191 -19.23 6.98 -15.68
CA TYR A 191 -19.91 7.93 -16.55
C TYR A 191 -21.03 7.28 -17.39
N ILE A 192 -21.15 5.95 -17.34
CA ILE A 192 -22.21 5.22 -18.04
C ILE A 192 -23.46 5.19 -17.13
N ASP A 193 -24.59 5.68 -17.64
CA ASP A 193 -25.87 5.61 -16.93
C ASP A 193 -26.43 4.19 -17.02
N ILE A 194 -26.11 3.38 -16.01
CA ILE A 194 -26.48 1.97 -15.95
C ILE A 194 -28.00 1.75 -16.05
N LYS A 195 -28.81 2.73 -15.63
CA LYS A 195 -30.28 2.63 -15.61
C LYS A 195 -30.92 2.82 -16.98
N LYS A 196 -30.19 3.35 -17.97
CA LYS A 196 -30.69 3.63 -19.33
C LYS A 196 -30.02 2.77 -20.41
N ILE A 197 -29.24 1.76 -20.03
CA ILE A 197 -28.47 0.95 -20.99
C ILE A 197 -29.38 0.28 -22.03
N GLY A 198 -30.59 -0.16 -21.65
CA GLY A 198 -31.57 -0.75 -22.57
C GLY A 198 -32.08 0.21 -23.66
N GLU A 199 -31.99 1.52 -23.44
CA GLU A 199 -32.46 2.56 -24.37
C GLU A 199 -31.32 3.12 -25.25
N CYS A 200 -30.06 2.94 -24.85
CA CYS A 200 -28.89 3.52 -25.50
C CYS A 200 -27.91 2.46 -26.03
N LYS A 201 -28.01 2.12 -27.32
CA LYS A 201 -27.07 1.18 -28.00
C LYS A 201 -25.59 1.56 -27.85
N LYS A 202 -25.27 2.85 -27.68
CA LYS A 202 -23.87 3.32 -27.52
C LYS A 202 -23.28 2.89 -26.17
N ASP A 203 -24.05 3.00 -25.10
CA ASP A 203 -23.60 2.67 -23.75
C ASP A 203 -23.45 1.16 -23.56
N TYR A 204 -24.37 0.39 -24.14
CA TYR A 204 -24.27 -1.07 -24.18
C TYR A 204 -22.99 -1.55 -24.91
N ASN A 205 -22.71 -1.00 -26.09
CA ASN A 205 -21.49 -1.33 -26.84
C ASN A 205 -20.22 -0.94 -26.07
N LYS A 206 -20.24 0.20 -25.37
CA LYS A 206 -19.11 0.64 -24.54
C LYS A 206 -18.88 -0.31 -23.36
N LEU A 207 -19.95 -0.83 -22.76
CA LEU A 207 -19.87 -1.79 -21.66
C LEU A 207 -19.29 -3.14 -22.12
N ILE A 208 -19.67 -3.63 -23.31
CA ILE A 208 -19.04 -4.79 -23.95
C ILE A 208 -17.55 -4.52 -24.23
N GLU A 209 -17.21 -3.33 -24.74
CA GLU A 209 -15.81 -2.95 -24.99
C GLU A 209 -14.96 -3.04 -23.71
N ILE A 210 -15.49 -2.52 -22.60
CA ILE A 210 -14.83 -2.58 -21.28
C ILE A 210 -14.64 -4.04 -20.85
N LEU A 211 -15.67 -4.88 -20.95
CA LEU A 211 -15.56 -6.31 -20.61
C LEU A 211 -14.50 -7.03 -21.45
N CYS A 212 -14.46 -6.81 -22.76
CA CYS A 212 -13.46 -7.40 -23.63
C CYS A 212 -12.03 -6.99 -23.23
N LYS A 213 -11.82 -5.70 -22.96
CA LYS A 213 -10.52 -5.18 -22.48
C LYS A 213 -10.15 -5.79 -21.13
N MET A 214 -11.10 -5.89 -20.21
CA MET A 214 -10.84 -6.50 -18.91
C MET A 214 -10.53 -8.00 -18.98
N ALA A 215 -11.23 -8.75 -19.84
CA ALA A 215 -10.95 -10.15 -20.07
C ALA A 215 -9.55 -10.35 -20.65
N TYR A 216 -9.13 -9.48 -21.57
CA TYR A 216 -7.77 -9.47 -22.11
C TYR A 216 -6.73 -9.20 -21.01
N ILE A 217 -6.91 -8.12 -20.22
CA ILE A 217 -6.00 -7.78 -19.11
C ILE A 217 -5.92 -8.93 -18.10
N ARG A 218 -7.05 -9.57 -17.78
CA ARG A 218 -7.10 -10.74 -16.88
C ARG A 218 -6.25 -11.89 -17.40
N LEU A 219 -6.29 -12.19 -18.70
CA LEU A 219 -5.45 -13.23 -19.30
C LEU A 219 -3.97 -12.87 -19.20
N GLU A 220 -3.60 -11.62 -19.46
CA GLU A 220 -2.22 -11.16 -19.33
C GLU A 220 -1.72 -11.21 -17.89
N LEU A 221 -2.53 -10.77 -16.91
CA LEU A 221 -2.19 -10.86 -15.48
C LEU A 221 -1.93 -12.31 -15.06
N LYS A 222 -2.75 -13.26 -15.53
CA LYS A 222 -2.54 -14.70 -15.28
C LYS A 222 -1.25 -15.22 -15.90
N LYS A 223 -0.87 -14.75 -17.10
CA LYS A 223 0.41 -15.09 -17.74
C LYS A 223 1.59 -14.56 -16.91
N ILE A 224 1.56 -13.29 -16.56
CA ILE A 224 2.58 -12.63 -15.72
C ILE A 224 2.74 -13.37 -14.38
N ARG A 225 1.62 -13.75 -13.75
CA ARG A 225 1.63 -14.54 -12.51
C ARG A 225 2.34 -15.88 -12.69
N ASN A 226 2.02 -16.62 -13.75
CA ASN A 226 2.64 -17.93 -14.00
C ASN A 226 4.15 -17.79 -14.24
N GLU A 227 4.57 -16.78 -15.00
CA GLU A 227 5.98 -16.48 -15.21
C GLU A 227 6.69 -16.10 -13.90
N ALA A 228 6.05 -15.29 -13.05
CA ALA A 228 6.59 -14.94 -11.73
C ALA A 228 6.78 -16.18 -10.84
N ILE A 229 5.82 -17.12 -10.84
CA ILE A 229 5.92 -18.39 -10.10
C ILE A 229 7.10 -19.23 -10.61
N ILE A 230 7.22 -19.38 -11.93
CA ILE A 230 8.33 -20.14 -12.56
C ILE A 230 9.68 -19.55 -12.15
N ASN A 231 9.77 -18.23 -12.08
CA ASN A 231 10.98 -17.50 -11.68
C ASN A 231 11.12 -17.31 -10.16
N LYS A 232 10.28 -17.98 -9.35
CA LYS A 232 10.29 -17.94 -7.88
C LYS A 232 10.20 -16.51 -7.31
N ARG A 233 9.45 -15.63 -7.97
CA ARG A 233 9.18 -14.27 -7.51
C ARG A 233 7.88 -14.20 -6.72
N LYS A 234 7.80 -13.22 -5.81
CA LYS A 234 6.58 -12.95 -5.04
C LYS A 234 5.42 -12.58 -5.97
N THR A 235 4.25 -13.17 -5.69
CA THR A 235 3.02 -12.93 -6.47
C THR A 235 1.93 -12.20 -5.69
N ASP A 236 2.15 -11.86 -4.41
CA ASP A 236 1.11 -11.30 -3.54
C ASP A 236 0.40 -10.08 -4.16
N PHE A 237 1.18 -9.14 -4.71
CA PHE A 237 0.63 -7.96 -5.40
C PHE A 237 -0.09 -8.32 -6.70
N ILE A 238 0.41 -9.31 -7.43
CA ILE A 238 -0.20 -9.80 -8.68
C ILE A 238 -1.56 -10.45 -8.37
N ASP A 239 -1.60 -11.26 -7.32
CA ASP A 239 -2.79 -11.94 -6.83
C ASP A 239 -3.85 -10.94 -6.34
N GLU A 240 -3.43 -9.88 -5.65
CA GLU A 240 -4.31 -8.78 -5.23
C GLU A 240 -4.97 -8.10 -6.45
N VAL A 241 -4.20 -7.75 -7.47
CA VAL A 241 -4.72 -7.09 -8.68
C VAL A 241 -5.61 -8.03 -9.49
N ILE A 242 -5.27 -9.32 -9.60
CA ILE A 242 -6.13 -10.32 -10.25
C ILE A 242 -7.47 -10.40 -9.52
N LYS A 243 -7.46 -10.47 -8.19
CA LYS A 243 -8.69 -10.51 -7.40
C LYS A 243 -9.54 -9.25 -7.62
N GLU A 244 -8.92 -8.06 -7.62
CA GLU A 244 -9.65 -6.81 -7.89
C GLU A 244 -10.23 -6.74 -9.31
N THR A 245 -9.55 -7.37 -10.28
CA THR A 245 -9.99 -7.48 -11.67
C THR A 245 -11.18 -8.44 -11.78
N ASP A 246 -11.12 -9.57 -11.09
CA ASP A 246 -12.20 -10.58 -11.08
C ASP A 246 -13.46 -10.05 -10.39
N GLU A 247 -13.31 -9.36 -9.25
CA GLU A 247 -14.43 -8.68 -8.57
C GLU A 247 -15.10 -7.64 -9.49
N PHE A 248 -14.30 -6.88 -10.24
CA PHE A 248 -14.84 -5.87 -11.15
C PHE A 248 -15.50 -6.47 -12.40
N ASN A 249 -14.94 -7.55 -12.98
CA ASN A 249 -15.59 -8.27 -14.09
C ASN A 249 -16.95 -8.82 -13.67
N ASN A 250 -17.02 -9.48 -12.51
CA ASN A 250 -18.28 -10.04 -11.99
C ASN A 250 -19.35 -8.95 -11.78
N TYR A 251 -18.93 -7.75 -11.36
CA TYR A 251 -19.83 -6.60 -11.23
C TYR A 251 -20.43 -6.18 -12.58
N ILE A 252 -19.61 -6.09 -13.64
CA ILE A 252 -20.08 -5.71 -14.97
C ILE A 252 -20.95 -6.82 -15.60
N GLU A 253 -20.58 -8.09 -15.42
CA GLU A 253 -21.42 -9.21 -15.84
C GLU A 253 -22.78 -9.22 -15.13
N GLY A 254 -22.82 -8.87 -13.85
CA GLY A 254 -24.06 -8.68 -13.09
C GLY A 254 -24.96 -7.62 -13.72
N ILE A 255 -24.39 -6.47 -14.09
CA ILE A 255 -25.13 -5.40 -14.79
C ILE A 255 -25.72 -5.90 -16.12
N LEU A 256 -24.96 -6.67 -16.90
CA LEU A 256 -25.44 -7.21 -18.17
C LEU A 256 -26.57 -8.23 -18.00
N ASN A 257 -26.51 -9.06 -16.98
CA ASN A 257 -27.54 -10.08 -16.74
C ASN A 257 -28.86 -9.49 -16.23
N GLU A 258 -28.84 -8.25 -15.72
CA GLU A 258 -30.02 -7.51 -15.28
C GLU A 258 -30.72 -6.71 -16.40
N LEU A 259 -30.10 -6.61 -17.58
CA LEU A 259 -30.60 -5.91 -18.77
C LEU A 259 -31.36 -6.85 -19.73
#